data_AF-A0A357N2T8-F1
#
_entry.id   AF-A0A357N2T8-F1
#
_cell.length_a   1.000
_cell.length_b   1.000
_cell.length_c   1.000
_cell.angle_alpha   90.00
_cell.angle_beta   90.00
_cell.angle_gamma   90.00
#
_symmetry.space_group_name_H-M   'P 1'
#
loop_
_entity.id
_entity.type
_entity.pdbx_description
1 polymer ?
#
loop_
_entity_poly.entity_id
_entity_poly.type
_entity_poly.pdbx_seq_one_letter_code
_entity_poly.pdbx_strand_id
1 'polypeptide(L)'
;RVPLQAGAGAPDRGTLAVQMNAAQNIRLQARLPAREDTGASLDADLHITGRKIPFREPGQLIERTSGRVQGEWTFTSLNWIPALFLRKPWVQLDGGGTVRADLQLKAGELAAGSTVDIPEAAATAEVAGVRMTGTASAHGELAPGTPTRATLDVRVPRFNARAGGEKGDTLFDGRDLSLLLSGDGRLREFRKDMRARLRFSNATIPDLTAYNRYLGKGQARLLGGTGTLTGDVELDTDGRVGHGTATLLGNDARLQVAGLDLLGNAEVDATLRRADFKQRYFDLSGTSVQLRNVQVGQQQRKTPWQGRVQFKQGRIDAQAPFRVDASAALTMSDAAPLLAVFA
;
A
#
# COMPACT_ATOMS: atom_id res chain seq x y z
N ARG A 1 12.29 -11.26 -43.40
CA ARG A 1 12.55 -12.04 -42.16
C ARG A 1 13.91 -11.61 -41.65
N VAL A 2 13.99 -10.93 -40.52
CA VAL A 2 15.27 -10.61 -39.88
C VAL A 2 15.25 -11.26 -38.50
N PRO A 3 15.96 -12.38 -38.28
CA PRO A 3 16.11 -12.92 -36.94
C PRO A 3 17.01 -11.96 -36.15
N LEU A 4 16.41 -11.16 -35.28
CA LEU A 4 17.15 -10.37 -34.30
C LEU A 4 17.56 -11.30 -33.15
N GLN A 5 18.85 -11.65 -33.10
CA GLN A 5 19.45 -12.33 -31.96
C GLN A 5 19.83 -11.26 -30.93
N ALA A 6 19.01 -11.08 -29.89
CA ALA A 6 19.33 -10.21 -28.76
C ALA A 6 19.54 -11.08 -27.51
N GLY A 7 20.79 -11.23 -27.09
CA GLY A 7 21.21 -11.93 -25.87
C GLY A 7 22.73 -11.93 -25.79
N ALA A 8 23.30 -11.35 -24.74
CA ALA A 8 24.74 -11.28 -24.56
C ALA A 8 25.31 -12.65 -24.10
N GLY A 9 26.08 -13.31 -24.96
CA GLY A 9 27.18 -14.20 -24.56
C GLY A 9 26.88 -15.63 -24.07
N ALA A 10 25.75 -16.27 -24.39
CA ALA A 10 25.48 -17.67 -23.96
C ALA A 10 25.33 -18.64 -25.15
N PRO A 11 25.97 -19.83 -25.17
CA PRO A 11 26.00 -20.74 -26.32
C PRO A 11 24.70 -21.52 -26.65
N ASP A 12 23.64 -21.49 -25.83
CA ASP A 12 22.48 -22.39 -26.04
C ASP A 12 21.11 -21.68 -26.17
N ARG A 13 20.65 -21.63 -27.43
CA ARG A 13 19.55 -20.83 -28.00
C ARG A 13 18.16 -21.06 -27.39
N GLY A 14 17.71 -20.11 -26.57
CA GLY A 14 16.31 -19.75 -26.41
C GLY A 14 16.07 -18.46 -27.20
N THR A 15 15.98 -18.56 -28.53
CA THR A 15 15.94 -17.39 -29.39
C THR A 15 14.54 -16.79 -29.45
N LEU A 16 14.39 -15.55 -28.97
CA LEU A 16 13.23 -14.73 -29.28
C LEU A 16 13.08 -14.62 -30.80
N ALA A 17 12.01 -15.19 -31.35
CA ALA A 17 11.70 -15.11 -32.77
C ALA A 17 10.79 -13.92 -33.03
N VAL A 18 11.31 -12.88 -33.70
CA VAL A 18 10.52 -11.72 -34.11
C VAL A 18 10.31 -11.75 -35.63
N GLN A 19 9.05 -11.69 -36.05
CA GLN A 19 8.66 -11.53 -37.45
C GLN A 19 7.90 -10.21 -37.61
N MET A 20 8.40 -9.36 -38.49
CA MET A 20 7.73 -8.12 -38.88
C MET A 20 7.41 -8.17 -40.38
N ASN A 21 6.13 -7.99 -40.72
CA ASN A 21 5.66 -7.86 -42.10
C ASN A 21 5.07 -6.45 -42.25
N ALA A 22 5.65 -5.63 -43.14
CA ALA A 22 5.21 -4.26 -43.38
C ALA A 22 4.70 -4.11 -44.82
N ALA A 23 3.43 -3.76 -44.97
CA ALA A 23 2.81 -3.40 -46.25
C ALA A 23 2.10 -2.04 -46.09
N GLN A 24 0.77 -2.01 -46.19
CA GLN A 24 -0.01 -0.82 -45.81
C GLN A 24 -0.07 -0.66 -44.27
N ASN A 25 -0.07 -1.79 -43.55
CA ASN A 25 0.00 -1.89 -42.09
C ASN A 25 1.23 -2.73 -41.70
N ILE A 26 1.62 -2.69 -40.44
CA ILE A 26 2.70 -3.52 -39.88
C ILE A 26 2.07 -4.63 -39.04
N ARG A 27 2.43 -5.89 -39.30
CA ARG A 27 2.17 -7.01 -38.40
C ARG A 27 3.47 -7.41 -37.72
N LEU A 28 3.47 -7.44 -36.39
CA LEU A 28 4.58 -7.84 -35.54
C LEU A 28 4.17 -9.10 -34.78
N GLN A 29 4.91 -10.17 -34.99
CA GLN A 29 4.77 -11.42 -34.26
C GLN A 29 6.05 -11.67 -33.47
N ALA A 30 5.92 -11.96 -32.18
CA ALA A 30 7.06 -12.29 -31.32
C ALA A 30 6.76 -13.55 -30.54
N ARG A 31 7.68 -14.53 -30.57
CA ARG A 31 7.55 -15.77 -29.82
C ARG A 31 8.83 -16.11 -29.06
N LEU A 32 8.68 -16.37 -27.77
CA LEU A 32 9.67 -16.92 -26.88
C LEU A 32 9.04 -18.13 -26.16
N PRO A 33 9.43 -19.36 -26.49
CA PRO A 33 8.90 -20.54 -25.82
C PRO A 33 9.35 -20.58 -24.36
N ALA A 34 8.49 -21.11 -23.48
CA ALA A 34 8.82 -21.32 -22.07
C ALA A 34 10.01 -22.27 -21.93
N ARG A 35 10.89 -21.98 -20.96
CA ARG A 35 11.97 -22.88 -20.55
C ARG A 35 11.99 -23.01 -19.04
N GLU A 36 12.36 -24.20 -18.58
CA GLU A 36 12.44 -24.55 -17.15
C GLU A 36 13.51 -23.72 -16.40
N ASP A 37 14.52 -23.20 -17.10
CA ASP A 37 15.66 -22.48 -16.51
C ASP A 37 15.47 -20.96 -16.34
N THR A 38 14.64 -20.35 -17.20
CA THR A 38 14.48 -18.89 -17.28
C THR A 38 13.12 -18.40 -16.81
N GLY A 39 12.10 -19.26 -16.77
CA GLY A 39 10.74 -18.91 -16.35
C GLY A 39 10.08 -17.82 -17.20
N ALA A 40 10.61 -17.55 -18.40
CA ALA A 40 10.14 -16.51 -19.29
C ALA A 40 9.51 -17.10 -20.55
N SER A 41 8.33 -16.59 -20.94
CA SER A 41 7.66 -16.93 -22.19
C SER A 41 6.92 -15.74 -22.77
N LEU A 42 6.76 -15.73 -24.09
CA LEU A 42 6.06 -14.67 -24.82
C LEU A 42 5.42 -15.24 -26.08
N ASP A 43 4.15 -14.92 -26.31
CA ASP A 43 3.48 -15.03 -27.60
C ASP A 43 2.73 -13.73 -27.86
N ALA A 44 3.16 -12.99 -28.88
CA ALA A 44 2.55 -11.72 -29.27
C ALA A 44 2.21 -11.74 -30.75
N ASP A 45 0.99 -11.30 -31.08
CA ASP A 45 0.54 -11.03 -32.44
C ASP A 45 -0.13 -9.66 -32.48
N LEU A 46 0.60 -8.68 -33.00
CA LEU A 46 0.25 -7.27 -32.99
C LEU A 46 0.09 -6.76 -34.42
N HIS A 47 -0.95 -5.97 -34.62
CA HIS A 47 -1.30 -5.29 -35.85
C HIS A 47 -1.27 -3.79 -35.61
N ILE A 48 -0.37 -3.11 -36.30
CA ILE A 48 -0.14 -1.67 -36.18
C ILE A 48 -0.66 -1.03 -37.47
N THR A 49 -1.67 -0.16 -37.35
CA THR A 49 -2.25 0.53 -38.51
C THR A 49 -1.25 1.52 -39.10
N GLY A 50 -1.02 1.48 -40.41
CA GLY A 50 -0.03 2.33 -41.08
C GLY A 50 1.40 1.78 -41.00
N ARG A 51 2.33 2.51 -41.64
CA ARG A 51 3.72 2.06 -41.86
C ARG A 51 4.80 2.95 -41.25
N LYS A 52 4.40 4.07 -40.63
CA LYS A 52 5.34 5.04 -40.07
C LYS A 52 5.81 4.53 -38.72
N ILE A 53 7.13 4.40 -38.54
CA ILE A 53 7.77 4.08 -37.26
C ILE A 53 8.35 5.38 -36.68
N PRO A 54 7.66 6.02 -35.72
CA PRO A 54 8.14 7.24 -35.08
C PRO A 54 9.23 6.90 -34.04
N PHE A 55 10.48 6.85 -34.48
CA PHE A 55 11.62 6.54 -33.60
C PHE A 55 11.83 7.54 -32.45
N ARG A 56 11.38 8.79 -32.62
CA ARG A 56 11.44 9.83 -31.57
C ARG A 56 10.30 9.72 -30.56
N GLU A 57 9.18 9.14 -30.96
CA GLU A 57 7.97 9.01 -30.12
C GLU A 57 7.36 7.61 -30.28
N PRO A 58 8.02 6.55 -29.77
CA PRO A 58 7.55 5.17 -29.95
C PRO A 58 6.13 4.93 -29.44
N GLY A 59 5.66 5.74 -28.47
CA GLY A 59 4.29 5.68 -27.94
C GLY A 59 3.20 5.87 -28.99
N GLN A 60 3.46 6.60 -30.08
CA GLN A 60 2.52 6.76 -31.19
C GLN A 60 2.24 5.44 -31.93
N LEU A 61 3.10 4.42 -31.80
CA LEU A 61 2.81 3.08 -32.31
C LEU A 61 1.74 2.39 -31.48
N ILE A 62 1.79 2.54 -30.15
CA ILE A 62 0.86 1.90 -29.23
C ILE A 62 -0.57 2.34 -29.57
N GLU A 63 -0.81 3.63 -29.74
CA GLU A 63 -2.13 4.24 -30.06
C GLU A 63 -2.82 3.68 -31.31
N ARG A 64 -2.08 3.00 -32.19
CA ARG A 64 -2.57 2.39 -33.43
C ARG A 64 -2.35 0.88 -33.48
N THR A 65 -2.02 0.27 -32.34
CA THR A 65 -1.74 -1.16 -32.20
C THR A 65 -2.96 -1.89 -31.68
N SER A 66 -3.31 -2.99 -32.32
CA SER A 66 -4.32 -3.95 -31.85
C SER A 66 -3.74 -5.36 -31.88
N GLY A 67 -4.18 -6.26 -31.01
CA GLY A 67 -3.69 -7.64 -31.01
C GLY A 67 -3.74 -8.30 -29.64
N ARG A 68 -2.99 -9.39 -29.48
CA ARG A 68 -2.84 -10.09 -28.21
C ARG A 68 -1.38 -10.21 -27.84
N VAL A 69 -1.11 -10.12 -26.53
CA VAL A 69 0.18 -10.41 -25.91
C VAL A 69 -0.07 -11.35 -24.75
N GLN A 70 0.45 -12.56 -24.83
CA GLN A 70 0.49 -13.50 -23.73
C GLN A 70 1.94 -13.70 -23.30
N GLY A 71 2.23 -13.75 -22.01
CA GLY A 71 3.58 -14.03 -21.57
C GLY A 71 3.71 -14.28 -20.08
N GLU A 72 4.86 -14.84 -19.72
CA GLU A 72 5.32 -15.04 -18.35
C GLU A 72 6.71 -14.44 -18.22
N TRP A 73 6.97 -13.73 -17.12
CA TRP A 73 8.28 -13.11 -16.86
C TRP A 73 8.60 -13.11 -15.38
N THR A 74 9.84 -13.45 -15.05
CA THR A 74 10.39 -13.35 -13.70
C THR A 74 11.10 -12.01 -13.51
N PHE A 75 10.68 -11.26 -12.50
CA PHE A 75 11.23 -9.97 -12.14
C PHE A 75 11.97 -10.03 -10.81
N THR A 76 13.03 -9.25 -10.69
CA THR A 76 13.86 -9.18 -9.49
C THR A 76 13.60 -7.93 -8.64
N SER A 77 12.80 -6.98 -9.15
CA SER A 77 12.41 -5.77 -8.41
C SER A 77 11.00 -5.31 -8.77
N LEU A 78 10.27 -4.81 -7.77
CA LEU A 78 8.95 -4.16 -7.92
C LEU A 78 9.03 -2.65 -8.14
N ASN A 79 10.24 -2.06 -8.20
CA ASN A 79 10.45 -0.61 -8.28
C ASN A 79 9.81 0.05 -9.53
N TRP A 80 9.48 -0.74 -10.55
CA TRP A 80 8.79 -0.27 -11.76
C TRP A 80 7.30 0.02 -11.53
N ILE A 81 6.65 -0.65 -10.57
CA ILE A 81 5.20 -0.52 -10.32
C ILE A 81 4.80 0.90 -9.90
N PRO A 82 5.46 1.54 -8.91
CA PRO A 82 5.15 2.91 -8.56
C PRO A 82 5.25 3.87 -9.75
N ALA A 83 6.25 3.68 -10.63
CA ALA A 83 6.43 4.51 -11.83
C ALA A 83 5.30 4.32 -12.87
N LEU A 84 4.60 3.17 -12.83
CA LEU A 84 3.49 2.89 -13.73
C LEU A 84 2.14 3.42 -13.26
N PHE A 85 1.90 3.47 -11.94
CA PHE A 85 0.56 3.74 -11.42
C PHE A 85 0.47 5.01 -10.55
N LEU A 86 1.57 5.45 -9.97
CA LEU A 86 1.59 6.60 -9.07
C LEU A 86 2.10 7.85 -9.78
N ARG A 87 1.44 8.99 -9.52
CA ARG A 87 1.87 10.28 -10.07
C ARG A 87 3.07 10.85 -9.35
N LYS A 88 3.18 10.56 -8.04
CA LYS A 88 4.29 10.97 -7.18
C LYS A 88 4.65 9.80 -6.25
N PRO A 89 5.91 9.38 -6.16
CA PRO A 89 6.28 8.23 -5.34
C PRO A 89 6.17 8.60 -3.85
N TRP A 90 5.11 8.13 -3.20
CA TRP A 90 4.90 8.18 -1.74
C TRP A 90 5.14 6.83 -1.07
N VAL A 91 5.34 5.78 -1.88
CA VAL A 91 5.66 4.41 -1.50
C VAL A 91 6.86 3.94 -2.33
N GLN A 92 7.77 3.22 -1.71
CA GLN A 92 8.80 2.44 -2.39
C GLN A 92 8.39 0.97 -2.39
N LEU A 93 8.54 0.26 -3.50
CA LEU A 93 8.19 -1.14 -3.64
C LEU A 93 9.38 -1.94 -4.14
N ASP A 94 9.76 -2.99 -3.42
CA ASP A 94 10.85 -3.88 -3.82
C ASP A 94 10.48 -5.36 -3.63
N GLY A 95 11.24 -6.23 -4.31
CA GLY A 95 11.06 -7.67 -4.28
C GLY A 95 10.87 -8.28 -5.67
N GLY A 96 10.81 -9.61 -5.72
CA GLY A 96 10.80 -10.37 -6.95
C GLY A 96 9.68 -11.40 -6.98
N GLY A 97 9.32 -11.82 -8.19
CA GLY A 97 8.27 -12.80 -8.42
C GLY A 97 8.09 -13.09 -9.91
N THR A 98 7.05 -13.84 -10.22
CA THR A 98 6.69 -14.17 -11.59
C THR A 98 5.35 -13.52 -11.91
N VAL A 99 5.28 -12.84 -13.06
CA VAL A 99 4.03 -12.30 -13.58
C VAL A 99 3.63 -13.03 -14.85
N ARG A 100 2.35 -13.32 -14.96
CA ARG A 100 1.67 -13.86 -16.13
C ARG A 100 0.73 -12.80 -16.65
N ALA A 101 0.69 -12.61 -17.96
CA ALA A 101 -0.20 -11.64 -18.58
C ALA A 101 -0.87 -12.24 -19.81
N ASP A 102 -2.17 -11.99 -19.96
CA ASP A 102 -2.92 -12.19 -21.22
C ASP A 102 -3.60 -10.86 -21.53
N LEU A 103 -3.01 -10.11 -22.45
CA LEU A 103 -3.41 -8.75 -22.77
C LEU A 103 -4.00 -8.70 -24.17
N GLN A 104 -5.18 -8.09 -24.27
CA GLN A 104 -5.82 -7.78 -25.54
C GLN A 104 -5.73 -6.27 -25.76
N LEU A 105 -5.20 -5.85 -26.90
CA LEU A 105 -5.13 -4.45 -27.30
C LEU A 105 -6.11 -4.18 -28.43
N LYS A 106 -6.84 -3.06 -28.35
CA LYS A 106 -7.70 -2.53 -29.41
C LYS A 106 -7.38 -1.04 -29.58
N ALA A 107 -6.79 -0.69 -30.72
CA ALA A 107 -6.40 0.69 -31.05
C ALA A 107 -5.63 1.39 -29.91
N GLY A 108 -4.66 0.69 -29.33
CA GLY A 108 -3.80 1.18 -28.26
C GLY A 108 -4.38 1.17 -26.86
N GLU A 109 -5.63 0.74 -26.69
CA GLU A 109 -6.26 0.57 -25.39
C GLU A 109 -6.32 -0.92 -25.01
N LEU A 110 -6.11 -1.22 -23.74
CA LEU A 110 -6.33 -2.57 -23.22
C LEU A 110 -7.85 -2.86 -23.25
N ALA A 111 -8.21 -4.00 -23.83
CA ALA A 111 -9.60 -4.41 -23.98
C ALA A 111 -10.05 -5.27 -22.80
N ALA A 112 -11.37 -5.31 -22.60
CA ALA A 112 -12.00 -6.18 -21.61
C ALA A 112 -11.60 -7.65 -21.81
N GLY A 113 -11.43 -8.36 -20.71
CA GLY A 113 -10.92 -9.74 -20.69
C GLY A 113 -9.40 -9.85 -20.75
N SER A 114 -8.67 -8.72 -20.68
CA SER A 114 -7.23 -8.74 -20.40
C SER A 114 -7.00 -9.03 -18.91
N THR A 115 -6.02 -9.87 -18.59
CA THR A 115 -5.66 -10.25 -17.22
C THR A 115 -4.15 -10.16 -16.96
N VAL A 116 -3.81 -9.96 -15.69
CA VAL A 116 -2.44 -10.02 -15.17
C VAL A 116 -2.47 -10.77 -13.85
N ASP A 117 -1.65 -11.79 -13.70
CA ASP A 117 -1.57 -12.64 -12.53
C ASP A 117 -0.15 -12.64 -11.98
N ILE A 118 -0.01 -12.38 -10.69
CA ILE A 118 1.22 -12.54 -9.93
C ILE A 118 0.91 -13.58 -8.84
N PRO A 119 1.18 -14.87 -9.08
CA PRO A 119 0.80 -15.93 -8.14
C PRO A 119 1.47 -15.76 -6.78
N GLU A 120 2.75 -15.34 -6.80
CA GLU A 120 3.56 -15.12 -5.62
C GLU A 120 4.69 -14.14 -5.94
N ALA A 121 4.88 -13.16 -5.06
CA ALA A 121 6.02 -12.24 -5.09
C ALA A 121 6.42 -11.87 -3.67
N ALA A 122 7.72 -11.88 -3.39
CA ALA A 122 8.24 -11.19 -2.22
C ALA A 122 7.96 -9.70 -2.40
N ALA A 123 7.39 -9.05 -1.38
CA ALA A 123 7.00 -7.66 -1.44
C ALA A 123 7.49 -6.91 -0.20
N THR A 124 8.19 -5.82 -0.45
CA THR A 124 8.55 -4.85 0.56
C THR A 124 8.01 -3.49 0.17
N ALA A 125 7.24 -2.87 1.06
CA ALA A 125 6.72 -1.52 0.89
C ALA A 125 7.27 -0.60 1.97
N GLU A 126 7.72 0.61 1.60
CA GLU A 126 8.07 1.64 2.57
C GLU A 126 7.16 2.86 2.43
N VAL A 127 6.42 3.18 3.50
CA VAL A 127 5.43 4.26 3.55
C VAL A 127 5.61 5.04 4.85
N ALA A 128 5.82 6.35 4.74
CA ALA A 128 5.94 7.25 5.90
C ALA A 128 6.94 6.78 6.98
N GLY A 129 8.06 6.15 6.57
CA GLY A 129 9.09 5.62 7.48
C GLY A 129 8.75 4.26 8.11
N VAL A 130 7.67 3.62 7.70
CA VAL A 130 7.31 2.25 8.06
C VAL A 130 7.62 1.31 6.91
N ARG A 131 8.44 0.30 7.17
CA ARG A 131 8.78 -0.76 6.23
C ARG A 131 7.87 -1.96 6.50
N MET A 132 7.08 -2.36 5.52
CA MET A 132 6.22 -3.52 5.55
C MET A 132 6.79 -4.61 4.63
N THR A 133 6.94 -5.83 5.13
CA THR A 133 7.49 -6.96 4.37
C THR A 133 6.54 -8.15 4.43
N GLY A 134 6.35 -8.84 3.32
CA GLY A 134 5.56 -10.06 3.25
C GLY A 134 5.64 -10.73 1.88
N THR A 135 4.86 -11.79 1.71
CA THR A 135 4.66 -12.44 0.42
C THR A 135 3.27 -12.08 -0.09
N ALA A 136 3.20 -11.54 -1.31
CA ALA A 136 1.98 -11.06 -1.94
C ALA A 136 1.60 -11.93 -3.14
N SER A 137 0.29 -12.00 -3.40
CA SER A 137 -0.25 -12.41 -4.69
C SER A 137 -1.12 -11.29 -5.25
N ALA A 138 -1.25 -11.22 -6.57
CA ALA A 138 -2.09 -10.24 -7.22
C ALA A 138 -2.83 -10.81 -8.43
N HIS A 139 -4.08 -10.40 -8.61
CA HIS A 139 -4.89 -10.68 -9.79
C HIS A 139 -5.47 -9.38 -10.31
N GLY A 140 -5.14 -9.04 -11.56
CA GLY A 140 -5.62 -7.88 -12.26
C GLY A 140 -6.47 -8.28 -13.45
N GLU A 141 -7.56 -7.55 -13.68
CA GLU A 141 -8.44 -7.75 -14.82
C GLU A 141 -8.91 -6.42 -15.39
N LEU A 142 -9.25 -6.43 -16.68
CA LEU A 142 -10.03 -5.38 -17.31
C LEU A 142 -11.45 -5.85 -17.51
N ALA A 143 -12.35 -5.32 -16.69
CA ALA A 143 -13.77 -5.57 -16.76
C ALA A 143 -14.42 -4.78 -17.92
N PRO A 144 -15.47 -5.33 -18.56
CA PRO A 144 -16.23 -4.64 -19.59
C PRO A 144 -16.88 -3.36 -19.04
N GLY A 145 -16.90 -2.32 -19.87
CA GLY A 145 -17.44 -1.00 -19.55
C GLY A 145 -17.18 -0.01 -20.68
N THR A 146 -17.80 1.17 -20.65
CA THR A 146 -17.47 2.29 -21.56
C THR A 146 -17.18 3.54 -20.73
N PRO A 147 -15.91 3.87 -20.44
CA PRO A 147 -14.69 3.09 -20.75
C PRO A 147 -14.60 1.80 -19.91
N THR A 148 -13.71 0.87 -20.30
CA THR A 148 -13.40 -0.33 -19.52
C THR A 148 -12.92 0.03 -18.12
N ARG A 149 -13.06 -0.88 -17.15
CA ARG A 149 -12.61 -0.66 -15.77
C ARG A 149 -11.49 -1.62 -15.43
N ALA A 150 -10.35 -1.09 -14.96
CA ALA A 150 -9.26 -1.90 -14.45
C ALA A 150 -9.47 -2.14 -12.95
N THR A 151 -9.24 -3.38 -12.53
CA THR A 151 -9.19 -3.79 -11.12
C THR A 151 -7.91 -4.59 -10.87
N LEU A 152 -7.33 -4.44 -9.69
CA LEU A 152 -6.19 -5.21 -9.22
C LEU A 152 -6.41 -5.58 -7.75
N ASP A 153 -6.66 -6.86 -7.50
CA ASP A 153 -6.79 -7.44 -6.16
C ASP A 153 -5.42 -7.94 -5.71
N VAL A 154 -4.89 -7.40 -4.63
CA VAL A 154 -3.61 -7.82 -4.03
C VAL A 154 -3.88 -8.40 -2.66
N ARG A 155 -3.31 -9.57 -2.37
CA ARG A 155 -3.43 -10.26 -1.10
C ARG A 155 -2.08 -10.54 -0.49
N VAL A 156 -1.98 -10.28 0.81
CA VAL A 156 -0.77 -10.52 1.60
C VAL A 156 -1.19 -11.30 2.84
N PRO A 157 -1.12 -12.65 2.80
CA PRO A 157 -1.62 -13.50 3.89
C PRO A 157 -0.94 -13.23 5.24
N ARG A 158 0.35 -12.89 5.21
CA ARG A 158 1.14 -12.52 6.39
C ARG A 158 2.12 -11.42 6.03
N PHE A 159 2.26 -10.47 6.93
CA PHE A 159 3.20 -9.36 6.78
C PHE A 159 3.66 -8.85 8.13
N ASN A 160 4.81 -8.19 8.14
CA ASN A 160 5.38 -7.55 9.33
C ASN A 160 5.66 -6.09 9.01
N ALA A 161 5.37 -5.19 9.95
CA ALA A 161 5.67 -3.77 9.86
C ALA A 161 6.74 -3.39 10.88
N ARG A 162 7.82 -2.76 10.41
CA ARG A 162 8.91 -2.23 11.23
C ARG A 162 9.08 -0.73 11.02
N ALA A 163 9.55 -0.04 12.04
CA ALA A 163 9.83 1.39 11.93
C ALA A 163 11.28 1.68 11.55
N GLY A 164 11.52 2.45 10.50
CA GLY A 164 12.85 2.95 10.17
C GLY A 164 13.80 1.91 9.56
N GLY A 165 13.34 1.17 8.56
CA GLY A 165 14.16 0.22 7.79
C GLY A 165 14.31 -1.16 8.44
N GLU A 166 15.26 -1.97 7.96
CA GLU A 166 15.39 -3.40 8.33
C GLU A 166 15.65 -3.66 9.81
N LYS A 167 16.39 -2.77 10.49
CA LYS A 167 16.76 -2.91 11.90
C LYS A 167 15.76 -2.22 12.85
N GLY A 168 14.61 -1.81 12.32
CA GLY A 168 13.54 -1.17 13.07
C GLY A 168 12.85 -2.09 14.07
N ASP A 169 12.33 -1.51 15.15
CA ASP A 169 11.44 -2.26 16.04
C ASP A 169 10.18 -2.69 15.28
N THR A 170 9.72 -3.91 15.55
CA THR A 170 8.43 -4.38 15.06
C THR A 170 7.31 -3.50 15.63
N LEU A 171 6.53 -2.88 14.75
CA LEU A 171 5.33 -2.13 15.09
C LEU A 171 4.14 -3.07 15.24
N PHE A 172 3.97 -3.97 14.28
CA PHE A 172 2.91 -4.99 14.30
C PHE A 172 3.17 -6.12 13.29
N ASP A 173 2.60 -7.28 13.59
CA ASP A 173 2.51 -8.44 12.71
C ASP A 173 1.06 -8.59 12.23
N GLY A 174 0.87 -8.54 10.93
CA GLY A 174 -0.45 -8.58 10.30
C GLY A 174 -0.72 -9.86 9.54
N ARG A 175 -2.01 -10.10 9.32
CA ARG A 175 -2.54 -11.19 8.50
C ARG A 175 -3.65 -10.69 7.61
N ASP A 176 -3.85 -11.39 6.50
CA ASP A 176 -4.96 -11.17 5.57
C ASP A 176 -5.08 -9.71 5.12
N LEU A 177 -3.96 -9.08 4.78
CA LEU A 177 -3.99 -7.75 4.17
C LEU A 177 -4.50 -7.88 2.74
N SER A 178 -5.46 -7.03 2.42
CA SER A 178 -6.05 -6.90 1.10
C SER A 178 -5.91 -5.47 0.61
N LEU A 179 -5.52 -5.33 -0.65
CA LEU A 179 -5.43 -4.06 -1.32
C LEU A 179 -6.16 -4.19 -2.66
N LEU A 180 -7.23 -3.44 -2.82
CA LEU A 180 -7.99 -3.37 -4.07
C LEU A 180 -7.70 -2.04 -4.75
N LEU A 181 -7.11 -2.08 -5.94
CA LEU A 181 -6.96 -0.92 -6.80
C LEU A 181 -8.03 -0.97 -7.90
N SER A 182 -8.61 0.18 -8.21
CA SER A 182 -9.60 0.29 -9.29
C SER A 182 -9.55 1.65 -9.96
N GLY A 183 -9.87 1.70 -11.26
CA GLY A 183 -9.88 2.94 -12.04
C GLY A 183 -10.27 2.71 -13.51
N ASP A 184 -10.10 3.74 -14.33
CA ASP A 184 -10.28 3.64 -15.78
C ASP A 184 -9.31 2.62 -16.40
N GLY A 185 -9.75 1.81 -17.37
CA GLY A 185 -8.91 0.81 -18.03
C GLY A 185 -7.78 1.41 -18.88
N ARG A 186 -7.86 2.69 -19.23
CA ARG A 186 -6.80 3.40 -19.95
C ARG A 186 -5.76 3.88 -18.95
N LEU A 187 -4.53 3.38 -19.06
CA LEU A 187 -3.44 3.66 -18.11
C LEU A 187 -3.23 5.15 -17.80
N ARG A 188 -3.39 6.04 -18.80
CA ARG A 188 -3.26 7.49 -18.60
C ARG A 188 -4.35 8.07 -17.70
N GLU A 189 -5.57 7.56 -17.82
CA GLU A 189 -6.72 7.99 -16.99
C GLU A 189 -6.70 7.29 -15.64
N PHE A 190 -6.33 6.00 -15.59
CA PHE A 190 -6.10 5.25 -14.35
C PHE A 190 -5.20 6.02 -13.37
N ARG A 191 -4.09 6.58 -13.86
CA ARG A 191 -3.17 7.40 -13.04
C ARG A 191 -3.81 8.67 -12.46
N LYS A 192 -4.94 9.12 -12.98
CA LYS A 192 -5.64 10.32 -12.50
C LYS A 192 -6.73 9.98 -11.50
N ASP A 193 -7.45 8.88 -11.70
CA ASP A 193 -8.69 8.56 -10.99
C ASP A 193 -8.63 7.27 -10.15
N MET A 194 -7.48 6.56 -10.14
CA MET A 194 -7.33 5.33 -9.37
C MET A 194 -7.64 5.55 -7.89
N ARG A 195 -8.39 4.59 -7.35
CA ARG A 195 -8.69 4.42 -5.94
C ARG A 195 -8.08 3.13 -5.45
N ALA A 196 -7.41 3.21 -4.32
CA ALA A 196 -6.86 2.08 -3.59
C ALA A 196 -7.59 1.95 -2.25
N ARG A 197 -8.16 0.78 -1.98
CA ARG A 197 -8.73 0.44 -0.67
C ARG A 197 -7.88 -0.61 -0.01
N LEU A 198 -7.28 -0.27 1.12
CA LEU A 198 -6.45 -1.14 1.93
C LEU A 198 -7.26 -1.59 3.15
N ARG A 199 -7.28 -2.90 3.41
CA ARG A 199 -7.96 -3.49 4.57
C ARG A 199 -7.08 -4.56 5.20
N PHE A 200 -7.03 -4.56 6.52
CA PHE A 200 -6.42 -5.63 7.30
C PHE A 200 -7.15 -5.74 8.64
N SER A 201 -7.06 -6.90 9.28
CA SER A 201 -7.73 -7.14 10.55
C SER A 201 -6.83 -7.89 11.51
N ASN A 202 -7.01 -7.62 12.81
CA ASN A 202 -6.36 -8.37 13.88
C ASN A 202 -4.83 -8.47 13.72
N ALA A 203 -4.19 -7.36 13.30
CA ALA A 203 -2.74 -7.24 13.34
C ALA A 203 -2.30 -7.11 14.81
N THR A 204 -1.30 -7.88 15.21
CA THR A 204 -0.84 -7.94 16.59
C THR A 204 0.29 -6.95 16.80
N ILE A 205 0.19 -6.14 17.84
CA ILE A 205 1.27 -5.27 18.33
C ILE A 205 1.96 -6.01 19.48
N PRO A 206 3.21 -6.48 19.29
CA PRO A 206 3.91 -7.27 20.29
C PRO A 206 4.39 -6.45 21.49
N ASP A 207 4.75 -5.18 21.26
CA ASP A 207 5.16 -4.26 22.32
C ASP A 207 4.79 -2.81 21.97
N LEU A 208 3.98 -2.18 22.82
CA LEU A 208 3.60 -0.77 22.68
C LEU A 208 4.80 0.19 22.81
N THR A 209 5.92 -0.20 23.42
CA THR A 209 7.11 0.66 23.53
C THR A 209 7.68 1.07 22.17
N ALA A 210 7.44 0.28 21.12
CA ALA A 210 7.85 0.57 19.75
C ALA A 210 7.24 1.88 19.19
N TYR A 211 6.17 2.39 19.78
CA TYR A 211 5.49 3.62 19.33
C TYR A 211 6.02 4.89 20.00
N ASN A 212 6.95 4.79 20.97
CA ASN A 212 7.53 5.95 21.64
C ASN A 212 8.17 6.96 20.67
N ARG A 213 8.70 6.50 19.53
CA ARG A 213 9.24 7.35 18.47
C ARG A 213 8.23 8.35 17.88
N TYR A 214 6.93 8.06 18.00
CA TYR A 214 5.85 8.90 17.46
C TYR A 214 5.20 9.80 18.51
N LEU A 215 5.45 9.57 19.80
CA LEU A 215 4.88 10.37 20.91
C LEU A 215 5.60 11.71 21.14
N GLY A 216 6.64 12.01 20.36
CA GLY A 216 7.46 13.22 20.50
C GLY A 216 8.34 13.19 21.77
N LYS A 217 9.04 14.29 22.04
CA LYS A 217 9.91 14.43 23.24
C LYS A 217 9.12 14.85 24.51
N GLY A 218 7.82 14.56 24.55
CA GLY A 218 6.92 14.99 25.63
C GLY A 218 7.12 14.21 26.93
N GLN A 219 6.30 14.52 27.92
CA GLN A 219 6.28 13.84 29.23
C GLN A 219 5.55 12.49 29.22
N ALA A 220 5.19 11.95 28.04
CA ALA A 220 4.47 10.70 27.88
C ALA A 220 5.37 9.62 27.29
N ARG A 221 5.40 8.43 27.91
CA ARG A 221 6.21 7.29 27.47
C ARG A 221 5.48 5.98 27.70
N LEU A 222 5.35 5.17 26.66
CA LEU A 222 4.89 3.80 26.76
C LEU A 222 6.02 2.94 27.35
N LEU A 223 5.71 2.22 28.42
CA LEU A 223 6.60 1.33 29.16
C LEU A 223 6.36 -0.15 28.85
N GLY A 224 5.26 -0.47 28.15
CA GLY A 224 4.94 -1.81 27.69
C GLY A 224 3.45 -2.01 27.46
N GLY A 225 3.10 -3.27 27.20
CA GLY A 225 1.74 -3.71 26.87
C GLY A 225 1.67 -4.21 25.43
N THR A 226 0.55 -4.81 25.08
CA THR A 226 0.32 -5.39 23.75
C THR A 226 -0.90 -4.77 23.12
N GLY A 227 -1.17 -5.06 21.85
CA GLY A 227 -2.43 -4.65 21.27
C GLY A 227 -2.82 -5.38 19.99
N THR A 228 -4.01 -5.06 19.51
CA THR A 228 -4.50 -5.48 18.19
C THR A 228 -4.99 -4.28 17.39
N LEU A 229 -4.71 -4.29 16.10
CA LEU A 229 -5.04 -3.22 15.17
C LEU A 229 -5.83 -3.77 13.99
N THR A 230 -6.92 -3.09 13.64
CA THR A 230 -7.73 -3.31 12.43
C THR A 230 -7.88 -1.99 11.71
N GLY A 231 -7.85 -2.00 10.37
CA GLY A 231 -7.92 -0.78 9.58
C GLY A 231 -8.57 -0.97 8.21
N ASP A 232 -9.25 0.08 7.75
CA ASP A 232 -9.83 0.23 6.41
C ASP A 232 -9.57 1.67 5.93
N VAL A 233 -8.86 1.83 4.83
CA VAL A 233 -8.50 3.15 4.30
C VAL A 233 -8.62 3.20 2.79
N GLU A 234 -9.23 4.26 2.28
CA GLU A 234 -9.31 4.56 0.86
C GLU A 234 -8.39 5.75 0.51
N LEU A 235 -7.51 5.55 -0.47
CA LEU A 235 -6.53 6.54 -0.90
C LEU A 235 -6.47 6.67 -2.43
N ASP A 236 -6.13 7.86 -2.90
CA ASP A 236 -5.93 8.16 -4.32
C ASP A 236 -4.46 8.04 -4.76
N THR A 237 -4.24 8.29 -6.05
CA THR A 237 -2.91 8.24 -6.71
C THR A 237 -1.86 9.21 -6.14
N ASP A 238 -2.30 10.27 -5.45
CA ASP A 238 -1.43 11.27 -4.82
C ASP A 238 -1.15 10.94 -3.34
N GLY A 239 -1.66 9.81 -2.83
CA GLY A 239 -1.56 9.45 -1.42
C GLY A 239 -2.47 10.31 -0.54
N ARG A 240 -3.57 10.82 -1.08
CA ARG A 240 -4.59 11.52 -0.30
C ARG A 240 -5.66 10.53 0.13
N VAL A 241 -5.98 10.55 1.41
CA VAL A 241 -7.07 9.75 1.98
C VAL A 241 -8.32 10.59 2.01
N GLY A 242 -9.41 10.07 1.44
CA GLY A 242 -10.74 10.68 1.52
C GLY A 242 -11.51 10.25 2.77
N HIS A 243 -11.31 9.00 3.21
CA HIS A 243 -11.88 8.45 4.43
C HIS A 243 -11.08 7.21 4.86
N GLY A 244 -10.97 7.00 6.17
CA GLY A 244 -10.46 5.76 6.74
C GLY A 244 -10.87 5.59 8.18
N THR A 245 -10.85 4.35 8.65
CA THR A 245 -11.09 3.99 10.03
C THR A 245 -10.03 3.01 10.52
N ALA A 246 -9.74 3.06 11.81
CA ALA A 246 -8.94 2.05 12.46
C ALA A 246 -9.41 1.86 13.90
N THR A 247 -9.38 0.62 14.38
CA THR A 247 -9.61 0.30 15.78
C THR A 247 -8.36 -0.33 16.35
N LEU A 248 -7.87 0.25 17.45
CA LEU A 248 -6.74 -0.25 18.23
C LEU A 248 -7.25 -0.66 19.60
N LEU A 249 -6.96 -1.89 20.00
CA LEU A 249 -7.20 -2.40 21.35
C LEU A 249 -5.86 -2.63 22.04
N GLY A 250 -5.57 -1.88 23.10
CA GLY A 250 -4.39 -2.04 23.94
C GLY A 250 -4.71 -2.80 25.22
N ASN A 251 -3.89 -3.80 25.54
CA ASN A 251 -4.01 -4.63 26.74
C ASN A 251 -2.79 -4.44 27.63
N ASP A 252 -3.04 -4.29 28.94
CA ASP A 252 -2.02 -4.09 29.96
C ASP A 252 -1.02 -2.99 29.57
N ALA A 253 -1.56 -1.91 28.98
CA ALA A 253 -0.80 -0.78 28.53
C ALA A 253 -0.22 -0.06 29.74
N ARG A 254 1.11 0.02 29.79
CA ARG A 254 1.86 0.75 30.81
C ARG A 254 2.32 2.06 30.20
N LEU A 255 1.90 3.17 30.77
CA LEU A 255 2.18 4.51 30.28
C LEU A 255 2.67 5.37 31.44
N GLN A 256 3.78 6.06 31.26
CA GLN A 256 4.20 7.12 32.16
C GLN A 256 3.79 8.46 31.55
N VAL A 257 3.08 9.30 32.30
CA VAL A 257 2.73 10.68 31.88
C VAL A 257 3.03 11.64 33.02
N ALA A 258 3.86 12.65 32.77
CA ALA A 258 4.24 13.65 33.78
C ALA A 258 4.78 13.02 35.08
N GLY A 259 5.51 11.90 34.97
CA GLY A 259 6.04 11.17 36.13
C GLY A 259 5.04 10.23 36.83
N LEU A 260 3.78 10.20 36.40
CA LEU A 260 2.79 9.25 36.89
C LEU A 260 2.76 7.98 36.05
N ASP A 261 2.86 6.84 36.72
CA ASP A 261 2.69 5.54 36.08
C ASP A 261 1.21 5.17 36.01
N LEU A 262 0.76 4.81 34.81
CA LEU A 262 -0.59 4.38 34.49
C LEU A 262 -0.55 2.96 33.95
N LEU A 263 -1.43 2.10 34.44
CA LEU A 263 -1.63 0.74 33.94
C LEU A 263 -3.10 0.52 33.63
N GLY A 264 -3.44 0.09 32.42
CA GLY A 264 -4.81 -0.25 32.07
C GLY A 264 -4.99 -0.69 30.63
N ASN A 265 -6.24 -0.75 30.20
CA ASN A 265 -6.60 -1.09 28.82
C ASN A 265 -7.06 0.16 28.07
N ALA A 266 -6.74 0.21 26.79
CA ALA A 266 -7.11 1.32 25.91
C ALA A 266 -7.85 0.79 24.68
N GLU A 267 -8.82 1.56 24.21
CA GLU A 267 -9.49 1.34 22.94
C GLU A 267 -9.49 2.66 22.20
N VAL A 268 -9.01 2.65 20.96
CA VAL A 268 -8.96 3.83 20.09
C VAL A 268 -9.74 3.52 18.84
N ASP A 269 -10.82 4.24 18.64
CA ASP A 269 -11.58 4.24 17.39
C ASP A 269 -11.18 5.48 16.60
N ALA A 270 -10.20 5.30 15.72
CA ALA A 270 -9.65 6.35 14.89
C ALA A 270 -10.52 6.55 13.64
N THR A 271 -10.84 7.82 13.38
CA THR A 271 -11.45 8.25 12.11
C THR A 271 -10.48 9.16 11.39
N LEU A 272 -10.12 8.81 10.16
CA LEU A 272 -9.29 9.62 9.29
C LEU A 272 -10.18 10.28 8.23
N ARG A 273 -10.59 11.53 8.49
CA ARG A 273 -11.46 12.29 7.56
C ARG A 273 -10.71 12.78 6.34
N ARG A 274 -9.41 13.03 6.50
CA ARG A 274 -8.52 13.44 5.42
C ARG A 274 -7.08 13.15 5.80
N ALA A 275 -6.30 12.65 4.86
CA ALA A 275 -4.85 12.65 4.98
C ALA A 275 -4.22 13.11 3.67
N ASP A 276 -3.02 13.66 3.79
CA ASP A 276 -2.11 13.85 2.66
C ASP A 276 -0.72 13.42 3.16
N PHE A 277 -0.30 12.20 2.79
CA PHE A 277 0.97 11.64 3.24
C PHE A 277 2.17 12.44 2.75
N LYS A 278 2.04 13.13 1.61
CA LYS A 278 3.09 14.00 1.08
C LYS A 278 3.19 15.27 1.92
N GLN A 279 2.06 15.91 2.18
CA GLN A 279 2.00 17.12 3.01
C GLN A 279 2.12 16.80 4.51
N ARG A 280 2.14 15.52 4.91
CA ARG A 280 2.16 15.08 6.31
C ARG A 280 1.03 15.71 7.14
N TYR A 281 -0.11 15.92 6.50
CA TYR A 281 -1.30 16.50 7.10
C TYR A 281 -2.33 15.40 7.37
N PHE A 282 -2.92 15.41 8.56
CA PHE A 282 -3.93 14.44 8.98
C PHE A 282 -5.09 15.13 9.72
N ASP A 283 -6.32 14.83 9.33
CA ASP A 283 -7.54 15.22 10.03
C ASP A 283 -8.17 13.96 10.66
N LEU A 284 -8.00 13.87 11.98
CA LEU A 284 -8.43 12.79 12.85
C LEU A 284 -9.71 13.15 13.64
N SER A 285 -10.42 14.20 13.23
CA SER A 285 -11.64 14.63 13.89
C SER A 285 -12.70 13.52 13.87
N GLY A 286 -13.35 13.28 15.01
CA GLY A 286 -14.26 12.15 15.22
C GLY A 286 -13.63 10.95 15.90
N THR A 287 -12.30 10.93 16.07
CA THR A 287 -11.60 9.87 16.82
C THR A 287 -12.06 9.83 18.28
N SER A 288 -12.21 8.63 18.83
CA SER A 288 -12.50 8.41 20.25
C SER A 288 -11.42 7.54 20.90
N VAL A 289 -11.13 7.81 22.17
CA VAL A 289 -10.23 7.01 22.99
C VAL A 289 -10.97 6.66 24.27
N GLN A 290 -11.06 5.38 24.59
CA GLN A 290 -11.59 4.89 25.85
C GLN A 290 -10.48 4.21 26.65
N LEU A 291 -10.38 4.59 27.92
CA LEU A 291 -9.48 3.99 28.89
C LEU A 291 -10.33 3.23 29.92
N ARG A 292 -9.95 1.99 30.20
CA ARG A 292 -10.65 1.10 31.14
C ARG A 292 -9.66 0.49 32.11
N ASN A 293 -10.16 0.18 33.30
CA ASN A 293 -9.42 -0.52 34.35
C ASN A 293 -8.10 0.17 34.74
N VAL A 294 -8.06 1.51 34.69
CA VAL A 294 -6.81 2.25 34.89
C VAL A 294 -6.46 2.32 36.38
N GLN A 295 -5.23 1.93 36.67
CA GLN A 295 -4.53 2.13 37.94
C GLN A 295 -3.57 3.29 37.79
N VAL A 296 -3.40 4.08 38.86
CA VAL A 296 -2.59 5.30 38.86
C VAL A 296 -1.58 5.21 40.00
N GLY A 297 -0.29 5.29 39.67
CA GLY A 297 0.80 5.06 40.60
C GLY A 297 0.89 3.60 41.05
N GLN A 298 1.58 3.37 42.17
CA GLN A 298 1.76 2.03 42.74
C GLN A 298 0.61 1.56 43.64
N GLN A 299 -0.35 2.43 43.96
CA GLN A 299 -1.47 2.08 44.81
C GLN A 299 -2.65 1.58 43.98
N GLN A 300 -3.05 0.33 44.23
CA GLN A 300 -4.25 -0.24 43.63
C GLN A 300 -5.49 0.55 44.09
N ARG A 301 -6.21 1.16 43.14
CA ARG A 301 -7.50 1.80 43.44
C ARG A 301 -8.54 0.70 43.70
N LYS A 302 -9.36 0.89 44.75
CA LYS A 302 -10.50 -0.01 45.04
C LYS A 302 -11.51 -0.05 43.88
N THR A 303 -11.68 1.08 43.20
CA THR A 303 -12.50 1.20 41.99
C THR A 303 -11.59 1.59 40.83
N PRO A 304 -11.45 0.73 39.79
CA PRO A 304 -10.62 1.05 38.64
C PRO A 304 -11.13 2.31 37.92
N TRP A 305 -10.21 3.18 37.50
CA TRP A 305 -10.59 4.41 36.81
C TRP A 305 -10.95 4.13 35.35
N GLN A 306 -11.89 4.91 34.84
CA GLN A 306 -12.29 4.87 33.44
C GLN A 306 -12.45 6.30 32.91
N GLY A 307 -12.09 6.48 31.64
CA GLY A 307 -12.19 7.75 30.95
C GLY A 307 -12.48 7.55 29.47
N ARG A 308 -13.13 8.53 28.86
CA ARG A 308 -13.35 8.60 27.42
C ARG A 308 -13.05 10.00 26.92
N VAL A 309 -12.22 10.08 25.88
CA VAL A 309 -11.89 11.30 25.14
C VAL A 309 -12.54 11.20 23.77
N GLN A 310 -13.32 12.21 23.39
CA GLN A 310 -13.89 12.33 22.05
C GLN A 310 -13.32 13.57 21.38
N PHE A 311 -12.53 13.39 20.32
CA PHE A 311 -11.92 14.49 19.58
C PHE A 311 -12.94 15.08 18.60
N LYS A 312 -13.47 16.27 18.93
CA LYS A 312 -14.35 17.05 18.04
C LYS A 312 -13.55 17.59 16.86
N GLN A 313 -12.33 18.03 17.14
CA GLN A 313 -11.34 18.40 16.13
C GLN A 313 -10.00 17.75 16.50
N GLY A 314 -9.29 17.22 15.52
CA GLY A 314 -7.94 16.70 15.69
C GLY A 314 -7.16 16.85 14.39
N ARG A 315 -6.30 17.85 14.30
CA ARG A 315 -5.49 18.14 13.13
C ARG A 315 -4.02 18.00 13.47
N ILE A 316 -3.31 17.25 12.65
CA ILE A 316 -1.86 17.06 12.77
C ILE A 316 -1.22 17.58 11.48
N ASP A 317 -0.32 18.55 11.63
CA ASP A 317 0.61 18.99 10.60
C ASP A 317 2.02 18.54 11.03
N ALA A 318 2.44 17.41 10.48
CA ALA A 318 3.71 16.77 10.83
C ALA A 318 4.87 17.22 9.91
N GLN A 319 4.71 18.33 9.18
CA GLN A 319 5.85 19.06 8.63
C GLN A 319 6.59 19.82 9.73
N ALA A 320 7.78 20.34 9.46
CA ALA A 320 8.42 21.29 10.35
C ALA A 320 7.84 22.69 10.09
N PRO A 321 7.32 23.41 11.10
CA PRO A 321 7.22 23.03 12.51
C PRO A 321 6.06 22.04 12.77
N PHE A 322 6.33 21.04 13.61
CA PHE A 322 5.31 20.06 14.00
C PHE A 322 4.20 20.75 14.80
N ARG A 323 2.95 20.65 14.33
CA ARG A 323 1.78 21.26 14.98
C ARG A 323 0.66 20.26 15.15
N VAL A 324 0.00 20.34 16.30
CA VAL A 324 -1.19 19.55 16.63
C VAL A 324 -2.24 20.50 17.19
N ASP A 325 -3.39 20.58 16.53
CA ASP A 325 -4.54 21.36 16.98
C ASP A 325 -5.67 20.38 17.32
N ALA A 326 -6.14 20.37 18.56
CA ALA A 326 -7.19 19.45 18.99
C ALA A 326 -8.18 20.12 19.93
N SER A 327 -9.46 19.76 19.79
CA SER A 327 -10.51 20.03 20.77
C SER A 327 -11.22 18.73 21.10
N ALA A 328 -11.39 18.44 22.39
CA ALA A 328 -11.95 17.19 22.84
C ALA A 328 -12.99 17.40 23.95
N ALA A 329 -13.98 16.51 23.98
CA ALA A 329 -14.83 16.31 25.14
C ALA A 329 -14.29 15.13 25.96
N LEU A 330 -14.24 15.29 27.27
CA LEU A 330 -13.69 14.30 28.19
C LEU A 330 -14.77 13.92 29.21
N THR A 331 -14.99 12.62 29.37
CA THR A 331 -15.81 12.06 30.45
C THR A 331 -14.97 11.08 31.23
N MET A 332 -15.13 11.03 32.55
CA MET A 332 -14.32 10.19 33.43
C MET A 332 -15.09 9.85 34.70
N SER A 333 -14.69 8.78 35.40
CA SER A 333 -15.29 8.41 36.69
C SER A 333 -15.06 9.47 37.77
N ASP A 334 -13.86 10.06 37.79
CA ASP A 334 -13.46 11.13 38.70
C ASP A 334 -12.23 11.87 38.15
N ALA A 335 -12.04 13.12 38.59
CA ALA A 335 -10.99 14.02 38.11
C ALA A 335 -9.60 13.79 38.73
N ALA A 336 -9.47 12.90 39.72
CA ALA A 336 -8.24 12.78 40.50
C ALA A 336 -7.00 12.45 39.65
N PRO A 337 -7.04 11.52 38.67
CA PRO A 337 -5.86 11.22 37.84
C PRO A 337 -5.46 12.37 36.94
N LEU A 338 -6.42 13.15 36.43
CA LEU A 338 -6.12 14.29 35.57
C LEU A 338 -5.44 15.40 36.37
N LEU A 339 -5.97 15.70 37.57
CA LEU A 339 -5.38 16.71 38.46
C LEU A 339 -3.97 16.32 38.88
N ALA A 340 -3.70 15.04 39.12
CA ALA A 340 -2.36 14.56 39.47
C ALA A 340 -1.32 14.79 38.36
N VAL A 341 -1.72 14.77 37.07
CA VAL A 341 -0.82 15.03 35.93
C VAL A 341 -0.38 16.50 35.85
N PHE A 342 -1.18 17.43 36.39
CA PHE A 342 -0.92 18.88 36.33
C PHE A 342 -0.50 19.51 37.66
N ALA A 343 -0.35 18.70 38.72
CA ALA A 343 0.04 19.16 40.05
C ALA A 343 1.57 19.19 40.21
#